data_AF-A0A443YGP0-F1
#
_entry.id   AF-A0A443YGP0-F1
#
_cell.length_a   1.000
_cell.length_b   1.000
_cell.length_c   1.000
_cell.angle_alpha   90.00
_cell.angle_beta   90.00
_cell.angle_gamma   90.00
#
_symmetry.space_group_name_H-M   'P 1'
#
loop_
_entity.id
_entity.type
_entity.pdbx_description
1 polymer ?
#
loop_
_entity_poly.entity_id
_entity_poly.type
_entity_poly.pdbx_seq_one_letter_code
_entity_poly.pdbx_strand_id
1 'polypeptide(L)'
;MLEGRLSYYPEVRGMIDVVKVDFPRPCPAIIEILGKENQACHCLIPADSGKACGLPVRTYGATSFIDDHKGIIEYPARNHGVGRPAHD
;
A
#
# COMPACT_ATOMS: atom_id res chain seq x y z
N MET A 1 -5.94 -5.22 10.58
CA MET A 1 -4.53 -5.50 10.95
C MET A 1 -3.57 -4.36 10.61
N LEU A 2 -3.81 -3.57 9.55
CA LEU A 2 -2.95 -2.44 9.17
C LEU A 2 -2.91 -1.29 10.21
N GLU A 3 -4.04 -0.99 10.84
CA GLU A 3 -4.12 0.09 11.85
C GLU A 3 -3.29 -0.19 13.11
N GLY A 4 -3.23 -1.45 13.57
CA GLY A 4 -2.36 -1.83 14.69
C GLY A 4 -0.87 -1.57 14.40
N ARG A 5 -0.45 -1.71 13.14
CA ARG A 5 0.91 -1.40 12.68
C ARG A 5 1.18 0.10 12.61
N LEU A 6 0.25 0.89 12.08
CA LEU A 6 0.39 2.36 12.01
C LEU A 6 0.39 3.01 13.40
N SER A 7 -0.28 2.40 14.38
CA SER A 7 -0.24 2.85 15.78
C SER A 7 1.08 2.49 16.48
N TYR A 8 1.75 1.42 16.06
CA TYR A 8 3.02 0.98 16.66
C TYR A 8 4.24 1.76 16.13
N TYR A 9 4.14 2.33 14.93
CA TYR A 9 5.20 3.12 14.29
C TYR A 9 4.68 4.49 13.85
N PRO A 10 4.55 5.47 14.77
CA PRO A 10 4.01 6.80 14.46
C PRO A 10 4.85 7.57 13.44
N GLU A 11 6.16 7.28 13.37
CA GLU A 11 7.09 7.79 12.35
C GLU A 11 6.68 7.40 10.92
N VAL A 12 6.18 6.17 10.70
CA VAL A 12 5.65 5.71 9.41
C VAL A 12 4.40 6.50 9.04
N ARG A 13 3.58 6.86 10.04
CA ARG A 13 2.32 7.57 9.83
C ARG A 13 2.50 9.02 9.35
N GLY A 14 3.66 9.62 9.65
CA GLY A 14 4.02 10.93 9.10
C GLY A 14 4.55 10.88 7.66
N MET A 15 4.89 9.69 7.15
CA MET A 15 5.54 9.50 5.84
C MET A 15 4.62 8.91 4.78
N ILE A 16 3.47 8.37 5.17
CA ILE A 16 2.51 7.71 4.28
C ILE A 16 1.18 8.45 4.38
N ASP A 17 0.67 8.91 3.25
CA ASP A 17 -0.70 9.40 3.17
C ASP A 17 -1.66 8.21 3.23
N VAL A 18 -2.42 8.11 4.33
CA VAL A 18 -3.35 7.00 4.57
C VAL A 18 -4.75 7.47 4.24
N VAL A 19 -5.19 7.18 3.02
CA VAL A 19 -6.57 7.41 2.60
C VAL A 19 -7.44 6.25 3.09
N LYS A 20 -8.31 6.54 4.06
CA LYS A 20 -9.35 5.60 4.48
C LYS A 20 -10.57 5.80 3.60
N VAL A 21 -10.93 4.77 2.85
CA VAL A 21 -12.19 4.70 2.12
C VAL A 21 -13.13 3.77 2.88
N ASP A 22 -14.41 4.14 2.95
CA ASP A 22 -15.44 3.21 3.39
C ASP A 22 -15.40 1.97 2.48
N PHE A 23 -15.74 0.81 3.03
CA PHE A 23 -15.73 -0.47 2.31
C PHE A 23 -17.15 -0.95 1.89
N PRO A 24 -18.06 -0.11 1.34
CA PRO A 24 -19.21 -0.65 0.64
C PRO A 24 -18.72 -1.27 -0.67
N ARG A 25 -19.27 -2.43 -1.03
CA ARG A 25 -19.01 -3.06 -2.32
C ARG A 25 -20.18 -2.73 -3.25
N PRO A 26 -19.95 -2.16 -4.44
CA PRO A 26 -18.67 -1.73 -5.02
C PRO A 26 -18.11 -0.43 -4.41
N CYS A 27 -16.78 -0.31 -4.26
CA CYS A 27 -16.11 0.87 -3.69
C CYS A 27 -15.69 1.85 -4.81
N PRO A 28 -16.43 2.93 -5.09
CA PRO A 28 -16.23 3.75 -6.29
C PRO A 28 -14.84 4.38 -6.35
N ALA A 29 -14.34 4.87 -5.21
CA ALA A 29 -13.02 5.50 -5.11
C ALA A 29 -11.87 4.56 -5.51
N ILE A 30 -11.97 3.26 -5.18
CA ILE A 30 -10.98 2.26 -5.62
C ILE A 30 -11.17 1.93 -7.11
N ILE A 31 -12.41 1.88 -7.59
CA ILE A 31 -12.73 1.54 -8.98
C ILE A 31 -12.19 2.59 -9.94
N GLU A 32 -12.29 3.88 -9.61
CA GLU A 32 -11.76 4.95 -10.44
C GLU A 32 -10.24 4.87 -10.59
N ILE A 33 -9.53 4.38 -9.57
CA ILE A 33 -8.06 4.38 -9.53
C ILE A 33 -7.47 3.05 -10.02
N LEU A 34 -8.07 1.93 -9.63
CA LEU A 34 -7.55 0.57 -9.82
C LEU A 34 -8.51 -0.35 -10.60
N GLY A 35 -9.70 0.10 -10.95
CA GLY A 35 -10.70 -0.72 -11.65
C GLY A 35 -11.50 -1.64 -10.74
N LYS A 36 -12.63 -2.12 -11.26
CA LYS A 36 -13.60 -2.95 -10.52
C LYS A 36 -13.02 -4.28 -10.05
N GLU A 37 -12.05 -4.81 -10.77
CA GLU A 37 -11.38 -6.08 -10.48
C GLU A 37 -10.34 -6.01 -9.36
N ASN A 38 -9.83 -4.81 -9.00
CA ASN A 38 -8.76 -4.64 -8.02
C ASN A 38 -9.24 -4.01 -6.69
N GLN A 39 -10.46 -4.36 -6.25
CA GLN A 39 -11.04 -3.93 -4.96
C GLN A 39 -10.51 -4.73 -3.75
N ALA A 40 -9.22 -5.07 -3.72
CA ALA A 40 -8.63 -5.76 -2.56
C ALA A 40 -8.71 -4.87 -1.30
N CYS A 41 -8.71 -5.48 -0.10
CA CYS A 41 -8.86 -4.72 1.15
C CYS A 41 -7.76 -3.66 1.36
N HIS A 42 -6.53 -3.90 0.91
CA HIS A 42 -5.43 -2.94 1.05
C HIS A 42 -4.58 -2.90 -0.23
N CYS A 43 -4.32 -1.70 -0.73
CA CYS A 43 -3.40 -1.46 -1.84
C CYS A 43 -2.46 -0.30 -1.46
N LEU A 44 -1.21 -0.36 -1.90
CA LEU A 44 -0.25 0.72 -1.79
C LEU A 44 0.09 1.22 -3.20
N ILE A 45 -0.09 2.52 -3.44
CA ILE A 45 0.28 3.19 -4.68
C ILE A 45 1.60 3.91 -4.41
N PRO A 46 2.74 3.44 -4.95
CA PRO A 46 4.01 4.11 -4.79
C PRO A 46 4.01 5.46 -5.52
N ALA A 47 4.42 6.54 -4.84
CA ALA A 47 4.55 7.87 -5.44
C ALA A 47 5.63 7.92 -6.55
N ASP A 48 6.63 7.05 -6.43
CA ASP A 48 7.65 6.80 -7.45
C ASP A 48 7.69 5.29 -7.71
N SER A 49 7.24 4.89 -8.89
CA SER A 49 7.19 3.50 -9.33
C SER A 49 8.58 2.89 -9.52
N GLY A 50 9.60 3.70 -9.80
CA GLY A 50 10.99 3.26 -9.89
C GLY A 50 11.51 2.72 -8.57
N LYS A 51 11.03 3.27 -7.44
CA LYS A 51 11.40 2.78 -6.10
C LYS A 51 10.62 1.54 -5.65
N ALA A 52 9.66 1.07 -6.45
CA ALA A 52 8.98 -0.21 -6.24
C ALA A 52 9.62 -1.35 -7.05
N CYS A 53 10.73 -1.07 -7.75
CA CYS A 53 11.46 -2.07 -8.52
C CYS A 53 11.87 -3.27 -7.65
N GLY A 54 11.57 -4.48 -8.12
CA GLY A 54 11.83 -5.73 -7.39
C GLY A 54 10.80 -6.07 -6.30
N LEU A 55 9.67 -5.38 -6.23
CA LEU A 55 8.48 -5.78 -5.47
C LEU A 55 7.38 -6.30 -6.42
N PRO A 56 6.37 -7.05 -5.93
CA PRO A 56 5.25 -7.52 -6.73
C PRO A 56 4.31 -6.35 -7.11
N VAL A 57 4.75 -5.51 -8.03
CA VAL A 57 4.00 -4.37 -8.54
C VAL A 57 3.04 -4.84 -9.64
N ARG A 58 1.77 -4.49 -9.49
CA ARG A 58 0.74 -4.60 -10.52
C ARG A 58 0.49 -3.23 -11.14
N THR A 59 -0.01 -3.21 -12.36
CA THR A 59 -0.34 -1.98 -13.09
C THR A 59 -1.77 -2.03 -13.58
N TYR A 60 -2.50 -0.93 -13.39
CA TYR A 60 -3.81 -0.72 -13.99
C TYR A 60 -3.81 0.64 -14.69
N GLY A 61 -3.90 0.62 -16.02
CA GLY A 61 -3.71 1.83 -16.84
C GLY A 61 -2.34 2.46 -16.61
N ALA A 62 -2.33 3.71 -16.12
CA ALA A 62 -1.11 4.44 -15.76
C ALA A 62 -0.71 4.27 -14.27
N THR A 63 -1.52 3.59 -13.46
CA THR A 63 -1.32 3.47 -12.01
C THR A 63 -0.58 2.18 -11.69
N SER A 64 0.58 2.29 -11.05
CA SER A 64 1.26 1.16 -10.41
C SER A 64 0.77 1.00 -8.98
N PHE A 65 0.55 -0.23 -8.52
CA PHE A 65 0.10 -0.51 -7.16
C PHE A 65 0.61 -1.87 -6.68
N ILE A 66 0.63 -2.05 -5.36
CA ILE A 66 0.98 -3.30 -4.69
C ILE A 66 -0.21 -3.70 -3.82
N ASP A 67 -0.80 -4.86 -4.08
CA ASP A 67 -1.92 -5.44 -3.32
C ASP A 67 -1.48 -6.64 -2.46
N ASP A 68 -0.23 -7.10 -2.61
CA ASP A 68 0.35 -8.12 -1.76
C ASP A 68 0.77 -7.56 -0.39
N HIS A 69 0.40 -8.29 0.67
CA HIS A 69 0.69 -7.86 2.03
C HIS A 69 2.20 -7.67 2.29
N LYS A 70 3.07 -8.56 1.80
CA LYS A 70 4.53 -8.46 2.02
C LYS A 70 5.10 -7.26 1.27
N GLY A 71 4.69 -7.06 0.01
CA GLY A 71 5.11 -5.91 -0.78
C GLY A 71 4.71 -4.56 -0.15
N ILE A 72 3.51 -4.48 0.43
CA ILE A 72 3.04 -3.29 1.16
C ILE A 72 3.90 -3.01 2.42
N ILE A 73 4.46 -4.03 3.08
CA ILE A 73 5.41 -3.84 4.19
C ILE A 73 6.78 -3.44 3.67
N GLU A 74 7.24 -4.12 2.62
CA GLU A 74 8.62 -4.03 2.20
C GLU A 74 8.91 -2.73 1.45
N TYR A 75 7.94 -2.16 0.73
CA TYR A 75 8.08 -0.86 0.06
C TYR A 75 8.51 0.27 1.02
N PRO A 76 7.76 0.58 2.09
CA PRO A 76 8.16 1.63 3.01
C PRO A 76 9.45 1.26 3.77
N ALA A 77 9.65 -0.03 4.12
CA ALA A 77 10.87 -0.46 4.80
C ALA A 77 12.15 -0.22 3.96
N ARG A 78 12.09 -0.48 2.66
CA ARG A 78 13.21 -0.24 1.72
C ARG A 78 13.45 1.24 1.47
N ASN A 79 12.39 2.03 1.27
CA ASN A 79 12.51 3.41 0.80
C ASN A 79 12.59 4.46 1.90
N HIS A 80 12.10 4.14 3.10
CA HIS A 80 12.00 5.09 4.20
C HIS A 80 12.72 4.62 5.47
N GLY A 81 13.41 3.46 5.41
CA GLY A 81 14.22 2.96 6.53
C GLY A 81 13.41 2.53 7.76
N VAL A 82 12.09 2.42 7.63
CA VAL A 82 11.23 1.95 8.72
C VAL A 82 11.46 0.45 8.91
N GLY A 83 11.91 0.08 10.12
CA GLY A 83 12.45 -1.24 10.42
C GLY A 83 11.58 -2.38 9.88
N ARG A 84 12.20 -3.30 9.14
CA ARG A 84 11.56 -4.61 8.86
C ARG A 84 11.25 -5.24 10.22
N PRO A 85 10.04 -5.76 10.46
CA PRO A 85 9.84 -6.60 11.63
C PRO A 85 10.84 -7.76 11.56
N ALA A 86 11.55 -8.02 12.66
CA ALA A 86 12.24 -9.30 12.83
C ALA A 86 11.16 -10.38 12.72
N HIS A 87 11.15 -11.11 11.62
CA HIS A 87 10.39 -12.35 11.51
C HIS A 87 11.17 -13.39 12.30
N ASP A 88 10.70 -13.70 13.50
CA ASP A 88 10.78 -15.06 14.04
C ASP A 88 9.53 -15.80 13.54
#